data_AF-A0A1P8UF78-F1
#
_entry.id   AF-A0A1P8UF78-F1
#
_cell.length_a   1.000
_cell.length_b   1.000
_cell.length_c   1.000
_cell.angle_alpha   90.00
_cell.angle_beta   90.00
_cell.angle_gamma   90.00
#
_symmetry.space_group_name_H-M   'P 1'
#
loop_
_entity.id
_entity.type
_entity.pdbx_description
1 polymer ?
#
loop_
_entity_poly.entity_id
_entity_poly.type
_entity_poly.pdbx_seq_one_letter_code
_entity_poly.pdbx_strand_id
1 'polypeptide(L)'
;MKNARKKTPTADTAAPAPVAHAHITTATDIGPSTEAAQHNIEERHRLIAERAYFIAERRGFGPEGILDDWLEAEAIIDRWLEERHTPL
;
A
#
# COMPACT_ATOMS: atom_id res chain seq x y z
N MET A 1 47.74 -15.46 6.63
CA MET A 1 48.11 -15.39 5.19
C MET A 1 46.83 -15.15 4.40
N LYS A 2 46.90 -14.32 3.36
CA LYS A 2 45.79 -13.75 2.60
C LYS A 2 45.52 -14.66 1.40
N ASN A 3 44.27 -15.10 1.17
CA ASN A 3 43.93 -15.85 -0.04
C ASN A 3 42.68 -15.27 -0.72
N ALA A 4 42.95 -14.30 -1.59
CA ALA A 4 42.03 -13.88 -2.64
C ALA A 4 41.95 -14.95 -3.73
N ARG A 5 40.76 -15.17 -4.30
CA ARG A 5 40.59 -15.59 -5.70
C ARG A 5 39.18 -15.25 -6.19
N LYS A 6 39.16 -14.38 -7.20
CA LYS A 6 38.06 -14.01 -8.08
C LYS A 6 37.57 -15.24 -8.86
N LYS A 7 36.27 -15.30 -9.22
CA LYS A 7 35.73 -15.73 -10.53
C LYS A 7 34.19 -15.79 -10.52
N THR A 8 33.61 -14.95 -11.37
CA THR A 8 32.27 -15.05 -11.95
C THR A 8 32.14 -16.27 -12.86
N PRO A 9 30.92 -16.79 -13.06
CA PRO A 9 30.53 -17.36 -14.33
C PRO A 9 29.28 -16.65 -14.87
N THR A 10 29.49 -15.89 -15.95
CA THR A 10 28.49 -15.51 -16.94
C THR A 10 28.01 -16.78 -17.64
N ALA A 11 26.72 -17.09 -17.55
CA ALA A 11 26.06 -18.03 -18.45
C ALA A 11 25.40 -17.23 -19.57
N ASP A 12 26.03 -17.34 -20.74
CA ASP A 12 25.50 -17.07 -22.07
C ASP A 12 24.24 -17.93 -22.32
N THR A 13 23.19 -17.33 -22.90
CA THR A 13 22.33 -17.94 -23.95
C THR A 13 21.23 -16.95 -24.33
N ALA A 14 21.31 -16.46 -25.57
CA ALA A 14 20.33 -15.60 -26.22
C ALA A 14 19.01 -16.32 -26.55
N ALA A 15 17.93 -15.52 -26.60
CA ALA A 15 16.51 -15.88 -26.75
C ALA A 15 16.11 -16.53 -28.08
N PRO A 16 14.87 -17.08 -28.15
CA PRO A 16 13.89 -16.37 -28.98
C PRO A 16 12.52 -16.18 -28.32
N ALA A 17 12.03 -14.94 -28.45
CA ALA A 17 10.64 -14.43 -28.46
C ALA A 17 9.51 -15.24 -27.79
N PRO A 18 8.82 -14.68 -26.77
CA PRO A 18 7.40 -14.92 -26.61
C PRO A 18 6.65 -14.08 -27.65
N VAL A 19 6.16 -14.77 -28.66
CA VAL A 19 4.99 -14.43 -29.48
C VAL A 19 4.06 -13.41 -28.82
N ALA A 20 3.89 -12.28 -29.52
CA ALA A 20 2.89 -11.27 -29.24
C ALA A 20 1.50 -11.93 -29.20
N HIS A 21 1.02 -12.22 -28.00
CA HIS A 21 -0.40 -12.47 -27.79
C HIS A 21 -1.06 -11.10 -27.71
N ALA A 22 -1.39 -10.54 -28.88
CA ALA A 22 -2.40 -9.50 -28.98
C ALA A 22 -3.74 -10.13 -28.57
N HIS A 23 -4.00 -10.15 -27.26
CA HIS A 23 -5.32 -10.39 -26.69
C HIS A 23 -5.96 -9.00 -26.54
N ILE A 24 -6.78 -8.65 -27.52
CA ILE A 24 -8.25 -8.69 -27.42
C ILE A 24 -8.77 -7.45 -26.70
N THR A 25 -9.42 -6.62 -27.52
CA THR A 25 -10.62 -5.83 -27.22
C THR A 25 -10.53 -4.89 -26.01
N THR A 26 -10.60 -3.61 -26.33
CA THR A 26 -11.03 -2.49 -25.50
C THR A 26 -12.44 -2.75 -24.95
N ALA A 27 -12.57 -3.68 -24.01
CA ALA A 27 -13.65 -3.67 -23.06
C ALA A 27 -13.30 -2.57 -22.06
N THR A 28 -14.11 -1.52 -22.04
CA THR A 28 -14.11 -0.52 -20.98
C THR A 28 -14.34 -1.25 -19.66
N ASP A 29 -13.25 -1.66 -19.02
CA ASP A 29 -13.24 -2.07 -17.63
C ASP A 29 -13.49 -0.79 -16.83
N ILE A 30 -14.75 -0.60 -16.45
CA ILE A 30 -15.17 0.36 -15.42
C ILE A 30 -14.89 -0.24 -14.03
N GLY A 31 -13.76 -0.95 -13.89
CA GLY A 31 -13.17 -1.24 -12.60
C GLY A 31 -12.59 0.06 -12.02
N PRO A 32 -12.50 0.21 -10.69
CA PRO A 32 -11.76 1.32 -10.11
C PRO A 32 -10.34 1.26 -10.65
N SER A 33 -9.97 2.25 -11.46
CA SER A 33 -8.60 2.41 -11.96
C SER A 33 -7.64 2.28 -10.78
N THR A 34 -6.61 1.46 -10.93
CA THR A 34 -5.65 1.11 -9.86
C THR A 34 -5.14 2.35 -9.12
N GLU A 35 -5.01 3.49 -9.81
CA GLU A 35 -4.65 4.78 -9.22
C GLU A 35 -5.71 5.35 -8.26
N ALA A 36 -7.01 5.24 -8.58
CA ALA A 36 -8.09 5.69 -7.69
C ALA A 36 -8.19 4.81 -6.43
N ALA A 37 -7.93 3.50 -6.57
CA ALA A 37 -7.86 2.59 -5.44
C ALA A 37 -6.64 2.88 -4.54
N GLN A 38 -5.47 3.16 -5.13
CA GLN A 38 -4.29 3.59 -4.36
C GLN A 38 -4.49 4.94 -3.67
N HIS A 39 -5.12 5.90 -4.35
CA HIS A 39 -5.44 7.19 -3.74
C HIS A 39 -6.36 7.04 -2.51
N ASN A 40 -7.32 6.10 -2.56
CA ASN A 40 -8.19 5.79 -1.42
C ASN A 40 -7.38 5.22 -0.24
N ILE A 41 -6.42 4.32 -0.49
CA ILE A 41 -5.56 3.73 0.55
C ILE A 41 -4.66 4.79 1.19
N GLU A 42 -4.00 5.63 0.38
CA GLU A 42 -3.11 6.68 0.87
C GLU A 42 -3.86 7.72 1.70
N GLU A 43 -5.03 8.13 1.24
CA GLU A 43 -5.87 9.08 1.97
C GLU A 43 -6.38 8.47 3.30
N ARG A 44 -6.82 7.20 3.29
CA ARG A 44 -7.16 6.47 4.52
C ARG A 44 -6.00 6.49 5.52
N HIS A 45 -4.78 6.15 5.07
CA HIS A 45 -3.60 6.13 5.94
C HIS A 45 -3.26 7.51 6.51
N ARG A 46 -3.36 8.58 5.71
CA ARG A 46 -3.15 9.95 6.19
C ARG A 46 -4.13 10.27 7.32
N LEU A 47 -5.42 10.01 7.11
CA LEU A 47 -6.48 10.29 8.07
C LEU A 47 -6.29 9.51 9.38
N ILE A 48 -5.88 8.24 9.30
CA ILE A 48 -5.56 7.42 10.48
C ILE A 48 -4.40 8.03 11.25
N ALA A 49 -3.30 8.39 10.56
CA ALA A 49 -2.13 8.97 11.21
C ALA A 49 -2.45 10.29 11.91
N GLU A 50 -3.20 11.18 11.26
CA GLU A 50 -3.68 12.43 11.86
C GLU A 50 -4.57 12.16 13.08
N ARG A 51 -5.50 11.21 12.97
CA ARG A 51 -6.41 10.88 14.07
C ARG A 51 -5.66 10.27 15.25
N ALA A 52 -4.71 9.39 15.01
CA ALA A 52 -3.85 8.78 16.03
C ALA A 52 -3.00 9.85 16.75
N TYR A 53 -2.46 10.81 16.00
CA TYR A 53 -1.75 11.95 16.57
C TYR A 53 -2.62 12.73 17.57
N PHE A 54 -3.87 13.04 17.21
CA PHE A 54 -4.79 13.74 18.13
C PHE A 54 -5.20 12.90 19.34
N ILE A 55 -5.31 11.58 19.20
CA ILE A 55 -5.59 10.69 20.34
C ILE A 55 -4.39 10.69 21.30
N ALA A 56 -3.19 10.49 20.78
CA ALA A 56 -1.95 10.54 21.56
C ALA A 56 -1.74 11.89 22.24
N GLU A 57 -2.03 13.00 21.54
CA GLU A 57 -1.96 14.36 22.11
C GLU A 57 -2.93 14.53 23.28
N ARG A 58 -4.18 14.08 23.14
CA ARG A 58 -5.20 14.16 24.20
C ARG A 58 -4.86 13.31 25.42
N ARG A 59 -4.22 12.15 25.21
CA ARG A 59 -3.76 11.28 26.30
C ARG A 59 -2.50 11.84 26.98
N GLY A 60 -1.79 12.73 26.30
CA GLY A 60 -0.42 13.08 26.62
C GLY A 60 0.52 12.02 26.05
N PHE A 61 1.40 12.43 25.13
CA PHE A 61 2.31 11.54 24.43
C PHE A 61 3.08 10.64 25.42
N GLY A 62 2.99 9.33 25.21
CA GLY A 62 3.68 8.31 25.99
C GLY A 62 3.97 7.08 25.14
N PRO A 63 5.03 6.30 25.47
CA PRO A 63 5.39 5.10 24.70
C PRO A 63 4.38 3.96 24.87
N GLU A 64 3.71 3.90 26.01
CA GLU A 64 2.52 3.07 26.23
C GLU A 64 1.37 3.51 25.33
N GLY A 65 0.49 2.60 24.91
CA GLY A 65 -0.76 2.96 24.23
C GLY A 65 -0.63 3.52 22.81
N ILE A 66 0.57 3.68 22.24
CA ILE A 66 0.72 4.11 20.83
C ILE A 66 -0.10 3.19 19.93
N LEU A 67 0.05 1.88 20.08
CA LEU A 67 -0.69 0.91 19.27
C LEU A 67 -2.21 1.05 19.46
N ASP A 68 -2.66 1.28 20.70
CA ASP A 68 -4.08 1.47 20.99
C ASP A 68 -4.61 2.74 20.33
N ASP A 69 -3.83 3.84 20.33
CA ASP A 69 -4.20 5.08 19.65
C ASP A 69 -4.34 4.88 18.14
N TRP A 70 -3.44 4.09 17.53
CA TRP A 70 -3.53 3.73 16.10
C TRP A 70 -4.75 2.86 15.80
N LEU A 71 -5.02 1.85 16.63
CA LEU A 71 -6.19 0.96 16.46
C LEU A 71 -7.51 1.72 16.63
N GLU A 72 -7.60 2.61 17.62
CA GLU A 72 -8.76 3.47 17.80
C GLU A 72 -8.94 4.42 16.61
N ALA A 73 -7.84 5.02 16.12
CA ALA A 73 -7.87 5.86 14.93
C ALA A 73 -8.36 5.11 13.70
N GLU A 74 -7.87 3.88 13.46
CA GLU A 74 -8.32 3.02 12.36
C GLU A 74 -9.82 2.78 12.42
N ALA A 75 -10.35 2.34 13.58
CA ALA A 75 -11.77 2.07 13.73
C ALA A 75 -12.65 3.30 13.50
N ILE A 76 -12.20 4.48 13.94
CA ILE A 76 -12.92 5.74 13.73
C ILE A 76 -12.96 6.12 12.25
N ILE A 77 -11.81 6.06 11.57
CA ILE A 77 -11.71 6.44 10.15
C ILE A 77 -12.45 5.44 9.27
N ASP A 78 -12.34 4.13 9.54
CA ASP A 78 -13.03 3.10 8.78
C ASP A 78 -14.54 3.28 8.86
N ARG A 79 -15.07 3.50 10.07
CA ARG A 79 -16.49 3.80 10.25
C ARG A 79 -16.91 5.06 9.49
N TRP A 80 -16.11 6.12 9.58
CA TRP A 80 -16.43 7.37 8.89
C TRP A 80 -16.40 7.23 7.36
N LEU A 81 -15.46 6.46 6.82
CA LEU A 81 -15.38 6.16 5.40
C LEU A 81 -16.54 5.26 4.96
N GLU A 82 -16.91 4.26 5.76
CA GLU A 82 -18.05 3.38 5.49
C GLU A 82 -19.38 4.15 5.44
N GLU A 83 -19.61 5.05 6.41
CA GLU A 83 -20.79 5.95 6.45
C GLU A 83 -20.83 6.91 5.25
N ARG A 84 -19.68 7.34 4.73
CA ARG A 84 -19.60 8.18 3.53
C ARG A 84 -19.83 7.42 2.23
N HIS A 85 -19.49 6.15 2.22
CA HIS A 85 -19.47 5.33 1.01
C HIS A 85 -20.69 4.41 0.88
N THR A 86 -21.56 4.33 1.89
CA THR A 86 -22.82 3.60 1.82
C THR A 86 -23.79 4.34 0.88
N PRO A 87 -24.07 3.82 -0.33
CA PRO A 87 -25.15 4.35 -1.15
C PRO A 87 -26.48 3.81 -0.59
N LEU A 88 -27.45 4.71 -0.37
CA LEU A 88 -28.82 4.39 0.06
C LEU A 88 -29.54 3.43 -0.90
#